data_AF-A0A1Y0FWI6-F1
#
_entry.id   AF-A0A1Y0FWI6-F1
#
_cell.length_a   1.000
_cell.length_b   1.000
_cell.length_c   1.000
_cell.angle_alpha   90.00
_cell.angle_beta   90.00
_cell.angle_gamma   90.00
#
_symmetry.space_group_name_H-M   'P 1'
#
loop_
_entity.id
_entity.type
_entity.pdbx_description
1 polymer ?
#
loop_
_entity_poly.entity_id
_entity_poly.type
_entity_poly.pdbx_seq_one_letter_code
_entity_poly.pdbx_strand_id
1 'polypeptide(L)'
;MNSPESETETGSAEPLLTEIEARILGALMEKQLATPDAYPLTLNSLVLACNQKTSREPITNLEAGEVQRCLSQMQDKKLIEVDYGSRANRFDQRLTRVLSLDKSAQAILNVMLLRGPQTLVELLTRTQRMFDFSSPENLQEKLDQLCAKTHPIILRIPRQPGQREDRYMHLLCGKPDLNAIAAMGSSAKKSASPELEERVEKLEAQVEQLQKLVDKLLDLNGFTLEDLQD
;
A
#
# COMPACT_ATOMS: atom_id res chain seq x y z
N MET A 1 34.02 1.49 -44.68
CA MET A 1 33.74 1.97 -43.32
C MET A 1 32.27 2.29 -43.25
N ASN A 2 31.45 1.33 -42.79
CA ASN A 2 30.07 1.58 -42.39
C ASN A 2 29.95 0.93 -41.01
N SER A 3 29.97 1.77 -39.99
CA SER A 3 29.66 1.36 -38.62
C SER A 3 28.16 1.07 -38.56
N PRO A 4 27.70 -0.03 -37.93
CA PRO A 4 26.30 -0.16 -37.60
C PRO A 4 26.02 0.75 -36.40
N GLU A 5 25.06 1.64 -36.56
CA GLU A 5 24.50 2.44 -35.48
C GLU A 5 23.91 1.49 -34.43
N SER A 6 24.32 1.69 -33.18
CA SER A 6 23.76 0.99 -32.03
C SER A 6 22.32 1.44 -31.84
N GLU A 7 21.37 0.65 -32.33
CA GLU A 7 19.98 0.73 -31.93
C GLU A 7 19.91 0.47 -30.43
N THR A 8 19.73 1.53 -29.66
CA THR A 8 19.27 1.45 -28.28
C THR A 8 17.87 0.83 -28.30
N GLU A 9 17.78 -0.47 -28.03
CA GLU A 9 16.52 -1.16 -27.76
C GLU A 9 15.91 -0.60 -26.47
N THR A 10 15.17 0.50 -26.58
CA THR A 10 14.16 0.90 -25.59
C THR A 10 12.98 -0.05 -25.73
N GLY A 11 13.10 -1.25 -25.16
CA GLY A 11 11.98 -2.15 -24.94
C GLY A 11 11.04 -1.55 -23.89
N SER A 12 10.17 -0.64 -24.31
CA SER A 12 9.01 -0.22 -23.52
C SER A 12 8.00 -1.37 -23.52
N ALA A 13 8.17 -2.33 -22.62
CA ALA A 13 7.15 -3.34 -22.35
C ALA A 13 5.86 -2.62 -21.96
N GLU A 14 4.80 -2.83 -22.74
CA GLU A 14 3.49 -2.25 -22.44
C GLU A 14 3.03 -2.66 -21.02
N PRO A 15 2.45 -1.74 -20.25
CA PRO A 15 1.99 -2.05 -18.90
C PRO A 15 0.88 -3.09 -18.94
N LEU A 16 0.97 -4.11 -18.07
CA LEU A 16 -0.05 -5.15 -17.96
C LEU A 16 -1.39 -4.56 -17.47
N LEU A 17 -1.30 -3.61 -16.55
CA LEU A 17 -2.42 -2.98 -15.85
C LEU A 17 -2.39 -1.46 -16.02
N THR A 18 -3.57 -0.87 -16.08
CA THR A 18 -3.77 0.55 -15.76
C THR A 18 -3.87 0.76 -14.24
N GLU A 19 -3.73 1.99 -13.78
CA GLU A 19 -3.88 2.33 -12.35
C GLU A 19 -5.24 1.95 -11.77
N ILE A 20 -6.32 2.07 -12.56
CA ILE A 20 -7.68 1.69 -12.12
C ILE A 20 -7.79 0.16 -12.03
N GLU A 21 -7.24 -0.58 -13.00
CA GLU A 21 -7.20 -2.05 -12.97
C GLU A 21 -6.39 -2.54 -11.76
N ALA A 22 -5.24 -1.92 -11.47
CA ALA A 22 -4.42 -2.20 -10.30
C ALA A 22 -5.18 -1.95 -9.00
N ARG A 23 -5.92 -0.83 -8.89
CA ARG A 23 -6.79 -0.53 -7.75
C ARG A 23 -7.86 -1.59 -7.54
N ILE A 24 -8.54 -2.01 -8.61
CA ILE A 24 -9.61 -3.02 -8.56
C ILE A 24 -9.04 -4.38 -8.13
N LEU A 25 -7.94 -4.83 -8.74
CA LEU A 25 -7.29 -6.10 -8.37
C LEU A 25 -6.77 -6.07 -6.95
N GLY A 26 -6.17 -4.94 -6.53
CA GLY A 26 -5.79 -4.71 -5.15
C GLY A 26 -6.97 -4.81 -4.20
N ALA A 27 -8.11 -4.18 -4.50
CA ALA A 27 -9.29 -4.27 -3.64
C ALA A 27 -9.84 -5.71 -3.54
N LEU A 28 -9.89 -6.45 -4.66
CA LEU A 28 -10.31 -7.84 -4.68
C LEU A 28 -9.36 -8.76 -3.90
N MET A 29 -8.05 -8.65 -4.13
CA MET A 29 -7.02 -9.44 -3.44
C MET A 29 -7.00 -9.15 -1.93
N GLU A 30 -7.22 -7.89 -1.53
CA GLU A 30 -7.31 -7.50 -0.12
C GLU A 30 -8.49 -8.20 0.55
N LYS A 31 -9.68 -8.13 -0.06
CA LYS A 31 -10.88 -8.77 0.50
C LYS A 31 -10.82 -10.29 0.46
N GLN A 32 -10.19 -10.88 -0.55
CA GLN A 32 -9.98 -12.33 -0.62
C GLN A 32 -9.12 -12.83 0.55
N LEU A 33 -8.08 -12.09 0.96
CA LEU A 33 -7.17 -12.50 2.03
C LEU A 33 -7.65 -12.08 3.42
N ALA A 34 -8.10 -10.84 3.59
CA ALA A 34 -8.43 -10.29 4.90
C ALA A 34 -9.89 -10.54 5.33
N THR A 35 -10.81 -10.75 4.38
CA THR A 35 -12.25 -10.90 4.65
C THR A 35 -12.90 -11.93 3.71
N PRO A 36 -12.50 -13.21 3.78
CA PRO A 36 -12.94 -14.23 2.81
C PRO A 36 -14.46 -14.41 2.79
N ASP A 37 -15.17 -14.20 3.91
CA ASP A 37 -16.64 -14.31 3.99
C ASP A 37 -17.38 -13.30 3.11
N ALA A 38 -16.75 -12.15 2.84
CA ALA A 38 -17.32 -11.11 1.99
C ALA A 38 -17.02 -11.33 0.50
N TYR A 39 -16.16 -12.30 0.17
CA TYR A 39 -15.61 -12.53 -1.16
C TYR A 39 -16.28 -13.75 -1.84
N PRO A 40 -16.57 -13.72 -3.16
CA PRO A 40 -16.29 -12.67 -4.14
C PRO A 40 -17.22 -11.44 -4.03
N LEU A 41 -16.72 -10.28 -4.44
CA LEU A 41 -17.38 -8.98 -4.23
C LEU A 41 -18.43 -8.69 -5.31
N THR A 42 -19.52 -8.02 -4.90
CA THR A 42 -20.43 -7.36 -5.86
C THR A 42 -19.84 -6.03 -6.36
N LEU A 43 -20.38 -5.47 -7.45
CA LEU A 43 -19.94 -4.16 -7.96
C LEU A 43 -19.96 -3.06 -6.87
N ASN A 44 -21.04 -2.97 -6.10
CA ASN A 44 -21.18 -1.96 -5.05
C ASN A 44 -20.12 -2.15 -3.95
N SER A 45 -19.92 -3.38 -3.49
CA SER A 45 -18.89 -3.70 -2.49
C SER A 45 -17.48 -3.38 -3.00
N LEU A 46 -17.22 -3.62 -4.28
CA LEU A 46 -15.94 -3.34 -4.93
C LEU A 46 -15.67 -1.84 -5.07
N VAL A 47 -16.68 -1.04 -5.46
CA VAL A 47 -16.56 0.43 -5.52
C VAL A 47 -16.22 0.98 -4.13
N LEU A 48 -16.92 0.53 -3.08
CA LEU A 48 -16.64 0.90 -1.70
C LEU A 48 -15.21 0.50 -1.29
N ALA A 49 -14.74 -0.68 -1.71
CA ALA A 49 -13.40 -1.14 -1.43
C ALA A 49 -12.33 -0.32 -2.18
N CYS A 50 -12.57 0.11 -3.42
CA CYS A 50 -11.63 0.93 -4.18
C CYS A 50 -11.44 2.33 -3.56
N ASN A 51 -12.54 2.90 -3.03
CA ASN A 51 -12.61 4.26 -2.52
C ASN A 51 -12.44 4.36 -0.99
N GLN A 52 -11.88 3.33 -0.33
CA GLN A 52 -11.62 3.39 1.11
C GLN A 52 -10.65 4.53 1.44
N LYS A 53 -10.92 5.25 2.53
CA LYS A 53 -10.05 6.33 3.02
C LYS A 53 -8.77 5.81 3.67
N THR A 54 -8.79 4.56 4.12
CA THR A 54 -7.65 3.88 4.72
C THR A 54 -7.12 2.84 3.74
N SER A 55 -5.83 2.56 3.85
CA SER A 55 -5.16 1.57 2.99
C SER A 55 -5.19 1.86 1.49
N ARG A 56 -5.34 3.13 1.09
CA ARG A 56 -5.30 3.57 -0.31
C ARG A 56 -4.39 4.77 -0.44
N GLU A 57 -3.39 4.67 -1.30
CA GLU A 57 -2.51 5.77 -1.66
C GLU A 57 -2.33 5.73 -3.19
N PRO A 58 -2.92 6.67 -3.96
CA PRO A 58 -3.79 7.77 -3.54
C PRO A 58 -5.22 7.34 -3.19
N ILE A 59 -5.93 8.15 -2.41
CA ILE A 59 -7.39 7.99 -2.22
C ILE A 59 -8.07 8.30 -3.56
N THR A 60 -9.01 7.46 -3.96
CA THR A 60 -9.79 7.62 -5.19
C THR A 60 -11.27 7.86 -4.89
N ASN A 61 -11.99 8.35 -5.89
CA ASN A 61 -13.44 8.45 -5.90
C ASN A 61 -13.99 7.90 -7.22
N LEU A 62 -13.75 6.62 -7.47
CA LEU A 62 -14.18 5.94 -8.69
C LEU A 62 -15.70 5.76 -8.70
N GLU A 63 -16.31 6.01 -9.84
CA GLU A 63 -17.74 5.78 -10.03
C GLU A 63 -18.04 4.34 -10.41
N ALA A 64 -19.26 3.86 -10.11
CA ALA A 64 -19.67 2.49 -10.45
C ALA A 64 -19.58 2.22 -11.96
N GLY A 65 -19.90 3.20 -12.80
CA GLY A 65 -19.79 3.08 -14.26
C GLY A 65 -18.34 2.92 -14.74
N GLU A 66 -17.39 3.62 -14.11
CA GLU A 66 -15.96 3.47 -14.40
C GLU A 66 -15.45 2.08 -14.01
N VAL A 67 -15.77 1.64 -12.80
CA VAL A 67 -15.39 0.31 -12.31
C VAL A 67 -15.99 -0.79 -13.20
N GLN A 68 -17.25 -0.68 -13.59
CA GLN A 68 -17.91 -1.66 -14.46
C GLN A 68 -17.27 -1.76 -15.86
N ARG A 69 -16.91 -0.62 -16.47
CA ARG A 69 -16.19 -0.61 -17.76
C ARG A 69 -14.83 -1.29 -17.62
N CYS A 70 -14.11 -0.97 -16.55
CA CYS A 70 -12.81 -1.56 -16.27
C CYS A 70 -12.90 -3.08 -16.06
N LEU A 71 -13.86 -3.57 -15.28
CA LEU A 71 -14.11 -5.00 -15.08
C LEU A 71 -14.37 -5.74 -16.39
N SER A 72 -15.10 -5.11 -17.32
CA SER A 72 -15.38 -5.72 -18.63
C SER A 72 -14.08 -5.93 -19.43
N GLN A 73 -13.19 -4.92 -19.45
CA GLN A 73 -11.87 -5.03 -20.10
C GLN A 73 -10.97 -6.06 -19.41
N MET A 74 -11.01 -6.11 -18.08
CA MET A 74 -10.23 -7.07 -17.29
C MET A 74 -10.71 -8.51 -17.49
N GLN A 75 -12.00 -8.72 -17.76
CA GLN A 75 -12.57 -10.03 -18.10
C GLN A 75 -12.01 -10.52 -19.44
N ASP A 76 -11.92 -9.65 -20.44
CA ASP A 76 -11.31 -9.98 -21.75
C ASP A 76 -9.83 -10.36 -21.61
N LYS A 77 -9.11 -9.66 -20.71
CA LYS A 77 -7.71 -9.98 -20.33
C LYS A 77 -7.58 -11.21 -19.43
N LYS A 78 -8.68 -11.85 -19.03
CA LYS A 78 -8.73 -13.00 -18.08
C LYS A 78 -8.09 -12.69 -16.72
N LEU A 79 -8.10 -11.43 -16.31
CA LEU A 79 -7.58 -10.99 -15.01
C LEU A 79 -8.61 -11.11 -13.89
N ILE A 80 -9.88 -11.25 -14.25
CA ILE A 80 -10.99 -11.54 -13.33
C ILE A 80 -11.89 -12.64 -13.91
N GLU A 81 -12.77 -13.16 -13.07
CA GLU A 81 -13.90 -14.00 -13.44
C GLU A 81 -15.17 -13.42 -12.83
N VAL A 82 -16.28 -13.59 -13.55
CA VAL A 82 -17.60 -13.10 -13.15
C VAL A 82 -18.51 -14.29 -12.86
N ASP A 83 -19.04 -14.34 -11.64
CA ASP A 83 -20.14 -15.23 -11.28
C ASP A 83 -21.47 -14.49 -11.49
N TYR A 84 -22.21 -14.92 -12.51
CA TYR A 84 -23.49 -14.33 -12.91
C TYR A 84 -24.62 -14.85 -12.03
N GLY A 85 -24.88 -14.15 -10.93
CA GLY A 85 -25.96 -14.46 -10.00
C GLY A 85 -27.29 -13.79 -10.37
N SER A 86 -28.40 -14.37 -9.90
CA SER A 86 -29.75 -13.83 -10.13
C SER A 86 -30.02 -12.48 -9.47
N ARG A 87 -29.35 -12.17 -8.35
CA ARG A 87 -29.49 -10.90 -7.62
C ARG A 87 -28.43 -9.87 -7.99
N ALA A 88 -27.18 -10.32 -8.10
CA ALA A 88 -26.05 -9.47 -8.42
C ALA A 88 -24.89 -10.33 -8.93
N ASN A 89 -24.14 -9.79 -9.89
CA ASN A 89 -22.89 -10.37 -10.33
C ASN A 89 -21.82 -10.23 -9.25
N ARG A 90 -20.98 -11.24 -9.10
CA ARG A 90 -19.82 -11.23 -8.21
C ARG A 90 -18.53 -11.40 -8.99
N PHE A 91 -17.46 -10.77 -8.52
CA PHE A 91 -16.18 -10.69 -9.22
C PHE A 91 -15.07 -11.38 -8.41
N ASP A 92 -14.40 -12.35 -9.03
CA ASP A 92 -13.21 -13.05 -8.51
C ASP A 92 -11.95 -12.56 -9.24
N GLN A 93 -10.87 -12.26 -8.52
CA GLN A 93 -9.57 -11.96 -9.12
C GLN A 93 -8.88 -13.24 -9.61
N ARG A 94 -8.25 -13.16 -10.78
CA ARG A 94 -7.49 -14.25 -11.41
C ARG A 94 -6.00 -13.93 -11.52
N LEU A 95 -5.57 -12.72 -11.17
CA LEU A 95 -4.18 -12.25 -11.28
C LEU A 95 -3.19 -13.19 -10.55
N THR A 96 -3.55 -13.70 -9.38
CA THR A 96 -2.64 -14.62 -8.65
C THR A 96 -2.38 -15.91 -9.40
N ARG A 97 -3.37 -16.42 -10.15
CA ARG A 97 -3.22 -17.60 -11.00
C ARG A 97 -2.38 -17.28 -12.23
N VAL A 98 -2.64 -16.14 -12.87
CA VAL A 98 -1.88 -15.65 -14.04
C VAL A 98 -0.39 -15.49 -13.71
N LEU A 99 -0.07 -14.93 -12.53
CA LEU A 99 1.31 -14.69 -12.08
C LEU A 99 1.89 -15.84 -11.25
N SER A 100 1.15 -16.93 -11.03
CA SER A 100 1.54 -18.08 -10.19
C SER A 100 2.05 -17.66 -8.81
N LEU A 101 1.28 -16.82 -8.12
CA LEU A 101 1.62 -16.28 -6.80
C LEU A 101 1.12 -17.17 -5.67
N ASP A 102 1.99 -17.40 -4.69
CA ASP A 102 1.60 -17.92 -3.39
C ASP A 102 1.01 -16.82 -2.49
N LYS A 103 0.40 -17.20 -1.36
CA LYS A 103 -0.25 -16.25 -0.44
C LYS A 103 0.69 -15.15 0.06
N SER A 104 1.96 -15.48 0.29
CA SER A 104 2.96 -14.51 0.76
C SER A 104 3.24 -13.43 -0.31
N ALA A 105 3.49 -13.83 -1.57
CA ALA A 105 3.68 -12.90 -2.66
C ALA A 105 2.41 -12.11 -2.99
N GLN A 106 1.23 -12.75 -2.88
CA GLN A 106 -0.06 -12.09 -3.04
C GLN A 106 -0.24 -10.95 -2.04
N ALA A 107 0.10 -11.16 -0.76
CA ALA A 107 -0.01 -10.13 0.27
C ALA A 107 0.93 -8.94 0.00
N ILE A 108 2.19 -9.20 -0.35
CA ILE A 108 3.16 -8.17 -0.70
C ILE A 108 2.67 -7.34 -1.90
N LEU A 109 2.30 -8.03 -2.99
CA LEU A 109 1.84 -7.37 -4.21
C LEU A 109 0.58 -6.54 -3.96
N ASN A 110 -0.35 -7.05 -3.15
CA ASN A 110 -1.57 -6.34 -2.81
C ASN A 110 -1.30 -4.97 -2.16
N VAL A 111 -0.41 -4.92 -1.18
CA VAL A 111 -0.06 -3.66 -0.50
C VAL A 111 0.52 -2.66 -1.50
N MET A 112 1.40 -3.11 -2.41
CA MET A 112 1.98 -2.24 -3.44
C MET A 112 0.94 -1.75 -4.45
N LEU A 113 -0.01 -2.60 -4.88
CA LEU A 113 -1.08 -2.19 -5.80
C LEU A 113 -1.99 -1.12 -5.18
N LEU A 114 -2.17 -1.15 -3.86
CA LEU A 114 -3.06 -0.24 -3.15
C LEU A 114 -2.37 1.02 -2.64
N ARG A 115 -1.06 0.97 -2.42
CA ARG A 115 -0.31 2.02 -1.73
C ARG A 115 1.01 2.43 -2.39
N GLY A 116 1.33 1.90 -3.57
CA GLY A 116 2.55 2.23 -4.28
C GLY A 116 3.84 1.76 -3.58
N PRO A 117 4.96 2.48 -3.70
CA PRO A 117 6.27 2.03 -3.21
C PRO A 117 6.35 1.96 -1.67
N GLN A 118 6.72 0.80 -1.13
CA GLN A 118 6.74 0.52 0.32
C GLN A 118 8.13 0.15 0.83
N THR A 119 8.45 0.48 2.09
CA THR A 119 9.64 -0.07 2.76
C THR A 119 9.38 -1.47 3.33
N LEU A 120 10.44 -2.16 3.76
CA LEU A 120 10.34 -3.48 4.39
C LEU A 120 9.47 -3.42 5.67
N VAL A 121 9.67 -2.39 6.51
CA VAL A 121 8.93 -2.21 7.77
C VAL A 121 7.44 -1.93 7.52
N GLU A 122 7.15 -1.12 6.50
CA GLU A 122 5.77 -0.83 6.10
C GLU A 122 5.06 -2.09 5.60
N LEU A 123 5.72 -2.87 4.73
CA LEU A 123 5.18 -4.14 4.24
C LEU A 123 4.91 -5.10 5.40
N LEU A 124 5.86 -5.28 6.31
CA LEU A 124 5.72 -6.17 7.46
C LEU A 124 4.47 -5.86 8.29
N THR A 125 4.20 -4.57 8.52
CA THR A 125 3.03 -4.13 9.30
C THR A 125 1.74 -4.22 8.48
N ARG A 126 1.77 -3.83 7.19
CA ARG A 126 0.58 -3.71 6.33
C ARG A 126 0.08 -5.06 5.83
N THR A 127 0.93 -6.10 5.78
CA THR A 127 0.52 -7.46 5.37
C THR A 127 -0.02 -8.32 6.50
N GLN A 128 0.11 -7.94 7.78
CA GLN A 128 -0.20 -8.82 8.94
C GLN A 128 -1.60 -9.45 8.89
N ARG A 129 -2.62 -8.71 8.44
CA ARG A 129 -4.00 -9.21 8.34
C ARG A 129 -4.23 -10.16 7.15
N MET A 130 -3.25 -10.30 6.27
CA MET A 130 -3.35 -11.04 5.00
C MET A 130 -2.41 -12.25 4.98
N PHE A 131 -1.20 -12.07 5.50
CA PHE A 131 -0.20 -13.11 5.63
C PHE A 131 0.75 -12.76 6.78
N ASP A 132 0.98 -13.71 7.67
CA ASP A 132 1.88 -13.55 8.81
C ASP A 132 3.30 -14.00 8.44
N PHE A 133 4.22 -13.04 8.37
CA PHE A 133 5.64 -13.33 8.15
C PHE A 133 6.31 -13.58 9.49
N SER A 134 6.87 -14.78 9.67
CA SER A 134 7.48 -15.19 10.95
C SER A 134 8.62 -14.27 11.41
N SER A 135 9.31 -13.60 10.48
CA SER A 135 10.31 -12.58 10.80
C SER A 135 10.49 -11.57 9.65
N PRO A 136 11.07 -10.38 9.92
CA PRO A 136 11.44 -9.41 8.89
C PRO A 136 12.39 -9.99 7.83
N GLU A 137 13.27 -10.91 8.23
CA GLU A 137 14.23 -11.59 7.34
C GLU A 137 13.50 -12.47 6.33
N ASN A 138 12.48 -13.23 6.75
CA ASN A 138 11.67 -14.04 5.84
C ASN A 138 10.96 -13.18 4.79
N LEU A 139 10.48 -11.98 5.16
CA LEU A 139 9.89 -11.03 4.21
C LEU A 139 10.95 -10.50 3.24
N GLN A 140 12.14 -10.15 3.74
CA GLN A 140 13.24 -9.65 2.92
C GLN A 140 13.71 -10.71 1.92
N GLU A 141 13.91 -11.96 2.35
CA GLU A 141 14.24 -13.08 1.46
C GLU A 141 13.18 -13.29 0.38
N LYS A 142 11.89 -13.19 0.75
CA LYS A 142 10.80 -13.30 -0.22
C LYS A 142 10.83 -12.18 -1.25
N LEU A 143 11.11 -10.94 -0.84
CA LEU A 143 11.26 -9.80 -1.74
C LEU A 143 12.45 -9.99 -2.69
N ASP A 144 13.59 -10.43 -2.17
CA ASP A 144 14.79 -10.70 -2.98
C ASP A 144 14.52 -11.80 -4.00
N GLN A 145 13.83 -12.88 -3.63
CA GLN A 145 13.38 -13.92 -4.55
C GLN A 145 12.44 -13.38 -5.65
N LEU A 146 11.51 -12.50 -5.29
CA LEU A 146 10.57 -11.91 -6.26
C LEU A 146 11.27 -10.94 -7.23
N CYS A 147 12.29 -10.22 -6.76
CA CYS A 147 13.12 -9.33 -7.59
C CYS A 147 14.08 -10.11 -8.50
N ALA A 148 14.55 -11.28 -8.08
CA ALA A 148 15.52 -12.10 -8.81
C ALA A 148 14.91 -13.00 -9.90
N LYS A 149 13.58 -13.03 -10.05
CA LYS A 149 12.91 -13.81 -11.12
C LYS A 149 13.34 -13.34 -12.51
N THR A 150 13.37 -14.26 -13.48
CA THR A 150 13.62 -13.93 -14.90
C THR A 150 12.67 -12.86 -15.44
N HIS A 151 11.41 -12.91 -14.98
CA HIS A 151 10.40 -11.89 -15.24
C HIS A 151 9.95 -11.32 -13.89
N PRO A 152 10.65 -10.31 -13.35
CA PRO A 152 10.33 -9.77 -12.05
C PRO A 152 9.03 -8.97 -12.11
N ILE A 153 8.21 -9.12 -11.08
CA ILE A 153 6.95 -8.36 -10.92
C ILE A 153 7.07 -7.25 -9.87
N ILE A 154 8.19 -7.21 -9.17
CA ILE A 154 8.55 -6.24 -8.14
C ILE A 154 10.00 -5.83 -8.39
N LEU A 155 10.33 -4.59 -8.10
CA LEU A 155 11.70 -4.07 -8.13
C LEU A 155 12.05 -3.39 -6.81
N ARG A 156 13.32 -3.49 -6.44
CA ARG A 156 13.93 -2.75 -5.32
C ARG A 156 14.42 -1.39 -5.81
N ILE A 157 13.97 -0.34 -5.14
CA ILE A 157 14.36 1.05 -5.34
C ILE A 157 15.37 1.39 -4.24
N PRO A 158 16.65 1.58 -4.57
CA PRO A 158 17.66 1.95 -3.60
C PRO A 158 17.32 3.28 -2.92
N ARG A 159 17.58 3.36 -1.62
CA ARG A 159 17.42 4.58 -0.85
C ARG A 159 18.25 5.70 -1.43
N GLN A 160 17.67 6.89 -1.47
CA GLN A 160 18.36 8.11 -1.84
C GLN A 160 19.05 8.73 -0.62
N PRO A 161 20.03 9.63 -0.82
CA PRO A 161 20.63 10.38 0.28
C PRO A 161 19.57 11.03 1.18
N GLY A 162 19.60 10.74 2.48
CA GLY A 162 18.63 11.23 3.46
C GLY A 162 17.42 10.32 3.71
N GLN A 163 17.24 9.22 2.96
CA GLN A 163 16.32 8.14 3.30
C GLN A 163 17.05 7.02 4.04
N ARG A 164 16.37 6.38 5.01
CA ARG A 164 16.97 5.33 5.85
C ARG A 164 16.90 3.95 5.19
N GLU A 165 15.84 3.68 4.46
CA GLU A 165 15.47 2.35 3.97
C GLU A 165 15.21 2.35 2.47
N ASP A 166 15.44 1.19 1.85
CA ASP A 166 15.06 0.94 0.47
C ASP A 166 13.54 0.76 0.35
N ARG A 167 13.02 0.98 -0.85
CA ARG A 167 11.61 0.77 -1.16
C ARG A 167 11.44 -0.32 -2.20
N TYR A 168 10.25 -0.87 -2.29
CA TYR A 168 9.87 -1.89 -3.26
C TYR A 168 8.59 -1.45 -3.96
N MET A 169 8.55 -1.64 -5.28
CA MET A 169 7.40 -1.27 -6.11
C MET A 169 7.09 -2.37 -7.13
N HIS A 170 5.82 -2.58 -7.43
CA HIS A 170 5.42 -3.52 -8.47
C HIS A 170 5.73 -2.98 -9.87
N LEU A 171 5.80 -3.88 -10.85
CA LEU A 171 6.06 -3.58 -12.27
C LEU A 171 4.83 -3.69 -13.16
N LEU A 172 3.66 -4.01 -12.59
CA LEU A 172 2.46 -4.33 -13.37
C LEU A 172 1.84 -3.13 -14.11
N CYS A 173 2.04 -1.90 -13.62
CA CYS A 173 1.65 -0.66 -14.30
C CYS A 173 2.78 -0.06 -15.15
N GLY A 174 3.78 -0.86 -15.50
CA GLY A 174 5.00 -0.41 -16.18
C GLY A 174 6.13 -0.08 -15.20
N LYS A 175 7.26 0.37 -15.75
CA LYS A 175 8.43 0.75 -14.94
C LYS A 175 8.12 2.06 -14.19
N PRO A 176 8.22 2.07 -12.85
CA PRO A 176 7.96 3.28 -12.09
C PRO A 176 9.01 4.35 -12.39
N ASP A 177 8.57 5.61 -12.39
CA ASP A 177 9.47 6.75 -12.48
C ASP A 177 10.25 6.90 -11.15
N LEU A 178 11.49 6.44 -11.16
CA LEU A 178 12.38 6.48 -10.00
C LEU A 178 12.65 7.91 -9.53
N ASN A 179 12.61 8.91 -10.43
CA ASN A 179 12.83 10.31 -10.07
C ASN A 179 11.62 10.88 -9.32
N ALA A 180 10.41 10.56 -9.78
CA ALA A 180 9.18 10.96 -9.09
C ALA A 180 9.08 10.32 -7.68
N ILE A 181 9.48 9.06 -7.54
CA ILE A 181 9.51 8.35 -6.25
C ILE A 181 10.56 8.96 -5.31
N ALA A 182 11.73 9.30 -5.84
CA ALA A 182 12.77 10.01 -5.08
C ALA A 182 12.26 11.35 -4.54
N ALA A 183 11.51 12.11 -5.35
CA ALA A 183 10.91 13.38 -4.95
C ALA A 183 9.87 13.20 -3.83
N MET A 184 8.99 12.18 -3.89
CA MET A 184 7.98 11.93 -2.84
C MET A 184 8.58 11.66 -1.46
N GLY A 185 9.71 10.94 -1.39
CA GLY A 185 10.38 10.67 -0.11
C GLY A 185 11.03 11.91 0.53
N SER A 186 11.31 12.96 -0.26
CA SER A 186 11.74 14.27 0.27
C SER A 186 10.57 15.11 0.81
N SER A 187 9.36 14.91 0.29
CA SER A 187 8.14 15.60 0.73
C SER A 187 7.59 15.08 2.06
N ALA A 188 7.87 13.84 2.45
CA ALA A 188 7.54 13.33 3.79
C ALA A 188 8.25 14.11 4.92
N LYS A 189 9.39 14.77 4.62
CA LYS A 189 10.01 15.75 5.54
C LYS A 189 9.31 17.11 5.55
N LYS A 190 8.57 17.48 4.50
CA LYS A 190 7.77 18.73 4.46
C LYS A 190 6.42 18.58 5.15
N SER A 191 5.95 17.36 5.41
CA SER A 191 4.74 17.08 6.19
C SER A 191 4.95 17.02 7.70
N ALA A 192 6.18 17.15 8.20
CA ALA A 192 6.39 17.77 9.51
C ALA A 192 6.12 19.26 9.31
N SER A 193 4.85 19.63 9.26
CA SER A 193 4.45 21.01 9.06
C SER A 193 4.92 21.83 10.27
N PRO A 194 5.33 23.09 10.09
CA PRO A 194 5.55 24.01 11.21
C PRO A 194 4.31 24.10 12.12
N GLU A 195 3.11 23.83 11.59
CA GLU A 195 1.87 23.69 12.37
C GLU A 195 1.86 22.49 13.33
N LEU A 196 2.51 21.37 12.99
CA LEU A 196 2.64 20.23 13.90
C LEU A 196 3.65 20.53 15.00
N GLU A 197 4.76 21.18 14.69
CA GLU A 197 5.75 21.63 15.68
C GLU A 197 5.13 22.66 16.63
N GLU A 198 4.42 23.67 16.12
CA GLU A 198 3.69 24.66 16.93
C GLU A 198 2.61 24.00 17.80
N ARG A 199 1.93 22.98 17.28
CA ARG A 199 0.91 22.24 18.04
C ARG A 199 1.52 21.36 19.12
N VAL A 200 2.70 20.79 18.90
CA VAL A 200 3.45 20.03 19.91
C VAL A 200 3.94 20.96 21.01
N GLU A 201 4.57 22.09 20.67
CA GLU A 201 5.01 23.09 21.67
C GLU A 201 3.83 23.59 22.52
N LYS A 202 2.68 23.86 21.88
CA LYS A 202 1.47 24.29 22.60
C LYS A 202 0.93 23.20 23.54
N LEU A 203 0.97 21.93 23.11
CA LEU A 203 0.53 20.80 23.93
C LEU A 203 1.50 20.56 25.10
N GLU A 204 2.81 20.64 24.88
CA GLU A 204 3.82 20.51 25.93
C GLU A 204 3.67 21.60 26.99
N ALA A 205 3.44 22.86 26.58
CA ALA A 205 3.15 23.96 27.51
C ALA A 205 1.85 23.74 28.29
N GLN A 206 0.81 23.17 27.66
CA GLN A 206 -0.44 22.83 28.35
C GLN A 206 -0.26 21.69 29.34
N VAL A 207 0.53 20.66 29.00
CA VAL A 207 0.86 19.55 29.90
C VAL A 207 1.65 20.07 31.11
N GLU A 208 2.62 20.95 30.90
CA GLU A 208 3.38 21.56 32.01
C GLU A 208 2.49 22.38 32.94
N GLN A 209 1.55 23.16 32.39
CA GLN A 209 0.58 23.92 33.17
C GLN A 209 -0.37 23.00 33.94
N LEU A 210 -0.87 21.93 33.31
CA LEU A 210 -1.73 20.96 33.96
C LEU A 210 -0.99 20.22 35.08
N GLN A 211 0.27 19.83 34.87
CA GLN A 211 1.09 19.19 35.89
C GLN A 211 1.25 20.10 37.11
N LYS A 212 1.58 21.38 36.91
CA LYS A 212 1.69 22.37 38.00
C LYS A 212 0.38 22.56 38.78
N LEU A 213 -0.77 22.52 38.09
CA LEU A 213 -2.08 22.62 38.74
C LEU A 213 -2.42 21.36 39.52
N VAL A 214 -2.10 20.18 38.98
CA VAL A 214 -2.27 18.89 39.65
C VAL A 214 -1.40 18.83 40.91
N ASP A 215 -0.12 19.19 40.82
CA ASP A 215 0.81 19.22 41.96
C ASP A 215 0.27 20.15 43.07
N LYS A 216 -0.21 21.34 42.69
CA LYS A 216 -0.79 22.30 43.64
C LYS A 216 -2.07 21.77 44.29
N LEU A 217 -2.92 21.07 43.56
CA LEU A 217 -4.14 20.46 44.10
C LEU A 217 -3.83 19.29 45.04
N LEU A 218 -2.81 18.51 44.70
CA LEU A 218 -2.31 17.42 45.53
C LEU A 218 -1.75 17.93 46.86
N ASP A 219 -0.89 18.95 46.81
CA ASP A 219 -0.34 19.62 48.01
C ASP A 219 -1.45 20.19 48.92
N LEU A 220 -2.48 20.82 48.34
CA LEU A 220 -3.60 21.38 49.09
C LEU A 220 -4.46 20.32 49.78
N ASN A 221 -4.53 19.12 49.21
CA ASN A 221 -5.33 18.01 49.74
C ASN A 221 -4.50 17.02 50.57
N GLY A 222 -3.18 17.24 50.71
CA GLY A 222 -2.29 16.38 51.48
C GLY A 222 -2.01 15.02 50.84
N PHE A 223 -2.19 14.91 49.52
CA PHE A 223 -1.87 13.72 48.73
C PHE A 223 -0.61 13.97 47.90
N THR A 224 0.10 12.91 47.55
CA THR A 224 1.22 12.94 46.61
C THR A 224 0.83 12.28 45.29
N LEU A 225 1.61 12.50 44.23
CA LEU A 225 1.40 11.82 42.93
C LEU A 225 1.47 10.29 43.05
N GLU A 226 2.22 9.77 44.03
CA GLU A 226 2.36 8.34 44.31
C GLU A 226 1.06 7.74 44.87
N ASP A 227 0.28 8.53 45.61
CA ASP A 227 -1.02 8.10 46.19
C ASP A 227 -2.15 7.96 45.15
N LEU A 228 -1.92 8.43 43.91
CA LEU A 228 -2.88 8.34 42.79
C LEU A 228 -2.62 7.15 41.84
N GLN A 229 -1.53 6.40 42.05
CA GLN A 229 -1.12 5.30 41.15
C GLN A 229 -1.58 3.90 41.64
N ASP A 230 -2.31 3.83 42.76
CA ASP A 230 -3.05 2.66 43.26
C ASP A 230 -4.57 2.79 43.00
#